data_AF-A0A424Y6Q9-F1
#
_entry.id   AF-A0A424Y6Q9-F1
#
_cell.length_a   1.000
_cell.length_b   1.000
_cell.length_c   1.000
_cell.angle_alpha   90.00
_cell.angle_beta   90.00
_cell.angle_gamma   90.00
#
_symmetry.space_group_name_H-M   'P 1'
#
loop_
_entity.id
_entity.type
_entity.pdbx_description
1 polymer ?
#
loop_
_entity_poly.entity_id
_entity_poly.type
_entity_poly.pdbx_seq_one_letter_code
_entity_poly.pdbx_strand_id
1 'polypeptide(L)'
;MKTRYITKSRFKLALECPTKIFYDGKAEYANKKNEDSFLLALADGGFQVGELAKYYFKGGHDIKTISYDEALAQTNELLKKEEVIIYEAAVSFGNFFIRADILVKKGSFIELIEVKAKSFDGNGEEGFLNKNGSISSSWQEYLYDVAFQKFVMEKAFPEHTISANLMMVNKNAICPTDGLNQKFKIIKDKTGRKDVLVSKDLSEKDLESPILSKVNVDKCCDIL
;
A
#
# COMPACT_ATOMS: atom_id res chain seq x y z
N MET A 1 -9.67 9.28 26.04
CA MET A 1 -9.29 7.89 25.65
C MET A 1 -8.64 7.96 24.29
N LYS A 2 -7.55 7.24 24.05
CA LYS A 2 -6.89 7.20 22.72
C LYS A 2 -7.78 6.41 21.76
N THR A 3 -8.13 6.99 20.61
CA THR A 3 -8.96 6.32 19.59
C THR A 3 -8.29 5.03 19.15
N ARG A 4 -9.02 3.92 19.26
CA ARG A 4 -8.55 2.62 18.80
C ARG A 4 -9.01 2.41 17.37
N TYR A 5 -8.14 2.76 16.43
CA TYR A 5 -8.47 2.61 15.01
C TYR A 5 -8.55 1.14 14.57
N ILE A 6 -9.44 0.89 13.62
CA ILE A 6 -9.40 -0.28 12.74
C ILE A 6 -8.50 0.10 11.56
N THR A 7 -7.25 -0.37 11.65
CA THR A 7 -6.28 -0.24 10.57
C THR A 7 -6.41 -1.39 9.58
N LYS A 8 -5.80 -1.27 8.41
CA LYS A 8 -5.63 -2.34 7.42
C LYS A 8 -5.25 -3.70 8.03
N SER A 9 -4.23 -3.73 8.88
CA SER A 9 -3.78 -4.95 9.56
C SER A 9 -4.87 -5.55 10.47
N ARG A 10 -5.61 -4.69 11.18
CA ARG A 10 -6.71 -5.10 12.06
C ARG A 10 -7.94 -5.55 11.27
N PHE A 11 -8.23 -4.91 10.14
CA PHE A 11 -9.30 -5.33 9.23
C PHE A 11 -9.03 -6.73 8.68
N LYS A 12 -7.82 -6.99 8.18
CA LYS A 12 -7.40 -8.33 7.75
C LYS A 12 -7.52 -9.37 8.87
N LEU A 13 -7.08 -9.00 10.07
CA LEU A 13 -7.22 -9.87 11.24
C LEU A 13 -8.69 -10.21 11.56
N ALA A 14 -9.61 -9.25 11.38
CA ALA A 14 -11.04 -9.45 11.56
C ALA A 14 -11.65 -10.37 10.49
N LEU A 15 -11.17 -10.29 9.24
CA LEU A 15 -11.58 -11.19 8.16
C LEU A 15 -11.18 -12.65 8.46
N GLU A 16 -10.05 -12.88 9.14
CA GLU A 16 -9.70 -14.21 9.63
C GLU A 16 -10.63 -14.66 10.77
N CYS A 17 -10.82 -13.80 11.78
CA CYS A 17 -11.72 -14.03 12.91
C CYS A 17 -11.99 -12.71 13.66
N PRO A 18 -13.24 -12.22 13.73
CA PRO A 18 -13.56 -10.95 14.39
C PRO A 18 -13.14 -10.88 15.86
N THR A 19 -13.09 -12.00 16.57
CA THR A 19 -12.66 -12.00 17.98
C THR A 19 -11.17 -11.66 18.14
N LYS A 20 -10.33 -11.92 17.11
CA LYS A 20 -8.89 -11.65 17.19
C LYS A 20 -8.56 -10.16 17.36
N ILE A 21 -9.37 -9.25 16.80
CA ILE A 21 -9.13 -7.81 16.95
C ILE A 21 -9.30 -7.29 18.37
N PHE A 22 -10.01 -8.01 19.25
CA PHE A 22 -10.12 -7.69 20.67
C PHE A 22 -8.80 -7.90 21.41
N TYR A 23 -8.09 -8.98 21.08
CA TYR A 23 -6.82 -9.38 21.72
C TYR A 23 -5.62 -8.62 21.17
N ASP A 24 -5.67 -8.23 19.90
CA ASP A 24 -4.57 -7.51 19.23
C ASP A 24 -4.12 -6.26 19.99
N GLY A 25 -2.81 -6.10 20.19
CA GLY A 25 -2.21 -4.97 20.91
C GLY A 25 -2.34 -4.97 22.44
N LYS A 26 -2.90 -6.02 23.05
CA LYS A 26 -2.90 -6.19 24.52
C LYS A 26 -1.68 -6.95 24.98
N ALA A 27 -0.97 -6.43 25.97
CA ALA A 27 0.29 -7.01 26.47
C ALA A 27 0.10 -8.42 27.07
N GLU A 28 -1.09 -8.75 27.58
CA GLU A 28 -1.40 -10.07 28.15
C GLU A 28 -1.43 -11.21 27.12
N TYR A 29 -1.43 -10.90 25.81
CA TYR A 29 -1.58 -11.90 24.75
C TYR A 29 -0.36 -11.88 23.80
N ALA A 30 0.42 -12.96 23.81
CA ALA A 30 1.59 -13.10 22.95
C ALA A 30 1.21 -13.22 21.47
N ASN A 31 1.85 -12.43 20.60
CA ASN A 31 1.69 -12.53 19.15
C ASN A 31 2.92 -13.19 18.51
N LYS A 32 2.85 -14.51 18.28
CA LYS A 32 3.94 -15.31 17.71
C LYS A 32 4.32 -14.93 16.27
N LYS A 33 3.48 -14.19 15.53
CA LYS A 33 3.82 -13.72 14.17
C LYS A 33 4.96 -12.70 14.15
N ASN A 34 5.23 -12.01 15.26
CA ASN A 34 6.26 -10.96 15.33
C ASN A 34 7.71 -11.50 15.43
N GLU A 35 7.89 -12.78 15.76
CA GLU A 35 9.19 -13.39 16.02
C GLU A 35 9.67 -14.33 14.90
N ASP A 36 8.86 -14.49 13.86
CA ASP A 36 9.17 -15.40 12.74
C ASP A 36 10.12 -14.72 11.74
N SER A 37 11.38 -15.19 11.71
CA SER A 37 12.43 -14.69 10.82
C SER A 37 12.10 -14.86 9.33
N PHE A 38 11.30 -15.86 8.96
CA PHE A 38 10.85 -16.07 7.59
C PHE A 38 9.81 -15.01 7.19
N LEU A 39 8.84 -14.71 8.06
CA LEU A 39 7.86 -13.64 7.83
C LEU A 39 8.54 -12.26 7.76
N LEU A 40 9.59 -12.05 8.57
CA LEU A 40 10.39 -10.82 8.53
C LEU A 40 11.14 -10.66 7.20
N ALA A 41 11.65 -11.75 6.62
CA ALA A 41 12.32 -11.76 5.32
C ALA A 41 11.34 -11.61 4.14
N LEU A 42 10.10 -12.10 4.27
CA LEU A 42 9.07 -11.87 3.26
C LEU A 42 8.61 -10.41 3.25
N ALA A 43 8.53 -9.77 4.43
CA ALA A 43 8.23 -8.35 4.55
C ALA A 43 9.31 -7.47 3.91
N ASP A 44 10.57 -7.93 3.89
CA ASP A 44 11.71 -7.21 3.30
C ASP A 44 11.55 -6.94 1.80
N GLY A 45 11.08 -7.92 1.03
CA GLY A 45 10.77 -7.70 -0.39
C GLY A 45 9.67 -6.66 -0.60
N GLY A 46 8.71 -6.57 0.33
CA GLY A 46 7.66 -5.54 0.34
C GLY A 46 8.23 -4.12 0.42
N PHE A 47 9.21 -3.89 1.31
CA PHE A 47 9.84 -2.57 1.47
C PHE A 47 10.56 -2.11 0.19
N GLN A 48 11.32 -3.00 -0.45
CA GLN A 48 12.03 -2.66 -1.69
C GLN A 48 11.07 -2.30 -2.82
N VAL A 49 10.00 -3.08 -2.99
CA VAL A 49 8.98 -2.85 -4.03
C VAL A 49 8.20 -1.56 -3.75
N GLY A 50 7.85 -1.31 -2.49
CA GLY A 50 7.21 -0.06 -2.07
C GLY A 50 8.06 1.16 -2.37
N GLU A 51 9.35 1.11 -2.04
CA GLU A 51 10.27 2.22 -2.33
C GLU A 51 10.48 2.41 -3.83
N LEU A 52 10.67 1.34 -4.61
CA LEU A 52 10.75 1.42 -6.07
C LEU A 52 9.49 2.05 -6.69
N ALA A 53 8.30 1.72 -6.17
CA ALA A 53 7.06 2.30 -6.67
C ALA A 53 7.06 3.83 -6.55
N LYS A 54 7.54 4.41 -5.45
CA LYS A 54 7.66 5.87 -5.29
C LYS A 54 8.50 6.51 -6.42
N TYR A 55 9.53 5.84 -6.90
CA TYR A 55 10.38 6.35 -7.99
C TYR A 55 9.68 6.36 -9.36
N TYR A 56 8.61 5.58 -9.55
CA TYR A 56 7.75 5.69 -10.72
C TYR A 56 6.74 6.87 -10.63
N PHE A 57 6.57 7.45 -9.44
CA PHE A 57 5.67 8.58 -9.18
C PHE A 57 6.44 9.83 -8.71
N LYS A 58 7.47 10.24 -9.47
CA LYS A 58 8.40 11.33 -9.10
C LYS A 58 7.66 12.59 -8.61
N GLY A 59 8.23 13.22 -7.57
CA GLY A 59 7.74 14.50 -7.03
C GLY A 59 6.74 14.40 -5.87
N GLY A 60 6.48 13.20 -5.35
CA GLY A 60 5.59 13.02 -4.20
C GLY A 60 6.17 13.45 -2.85
N HIS A 61 5.26 13.71 -1.91
CA HIS A 61 5.56 14.05 -0.52
C HIS A 61 5.46 12.80 0.38
N ASP A 62 6.53 12.46 1.09
CA ASP A 62 6.57 11.28 1.97
C ASP A 62 6.16 11.62 3.41
N ILE A 63 5.05 11.04 3.89
CA ILE A 63 4.54 11.24 5.25
C ILE A 63 5.15 10.21 6.20
N LYS A 64 6.27 10.60 6.82
CA LYS A 64 7.09 9.70 7.67
C LYS A 64 6.67 9.62 9.14
N THR A 65 5.83 10.53 9.62
CA THR A 65 5.44 10.55 11.04
C THR A 65 4.61 9.32 11.42
N ILE A 66 4.90 8.76 12.60
CA ILE A 66 4.15 7.65 13.19
C ILE A 66 2.88 8.12 13.89
N SER A 67 2.80 9.41 14.25
CA SER A 67 1.65 10.00 14.92
C SER A 67 0.48 10.03 13.95
N TYR A 68 -0.67 9.48 14.37
CA TYR A 68 -1.87 9.49 13.53
C TYR A 68 -2.35 10.91 13.25
N ASP A 69 -2.38 11.76 14.27
CA ASP A 69 -2.90 13.12 14.14
C ASP A 69 -1.99 13.98 13.25
N GLU A 70 -0.67 13.84 13.38
CA GLU A 70 0.28 14.55 12.52
C GLU A 70 0.22 14.06 11.07
N ALA A 71 0.09 12.74 10.85
CA ALA A 71 0.00 12.19 9.51
C ALA A 71 -1.28 12.65 8.80
N LEU A 72 -2.41 12.67 9.50
CA LEU A 72 -3.68 13.19 9.00
C LEU A 72 -3.57 14.69 8.67
N ALA A 73 -2.97 15.48 9.58
CA ALA A 73 -2.79 16.90 9.35
C ALA A 73 -1.92 17.19 8.12
N GLN A 74 -0.78 16.49 7.98
CA GLN A 74 0.10 16.61 6.81
C GLN A 74 -0.60 16.20 5.51
N THR A 75 -1.35 15.10 5.53
CA THR A 75 -2.10 14.62 4.36
C THR A 75 -3.15 15.65 3.93
N ASN A 76 -3.97 16.11 4.88
CA ASN A 76 -5.04 17.07 4.60
C ASN A 76 -4.51 18.43 4.12
N GLU A 77 -3.36 18.89 4.63
CA GLU A 77 -2.72 20.11 4.13
C GLU A 77 -2.29 19.96 2.67
N LEU A 78 -1.67 18.83 2.32
CA LEU A 78 -1.23 18.54 0.96
C LEU A 78 -2.41 18.40 -0.02
N LEU A 79 -3.52 17.81 0.41
CA LEU A 79 -4.74 17.62 -0.40
C LEU A 79 -5.43 18.94 -0.79
N LYS A 80 -5.09 20.08 -0.17
CA LYS A 80 -5.56 21.41 -0.59
C LYS A 80 -5.02 21.84 -1.95
N LYS A 81 -3.92 21.24 -2.42
CA LYS A 81 -3.36 21.50 -3.75
C LYS A 81 -4.26 20.91 -4.83
N GLU A 82 -4.31 21.56 -6.00
CA GLU A 82 -5.08 21.05 -7.14
C GLU A 82 -4.57 19.69 -7.61
N GLU A 83 -3.23 19.56 -7.70
CA GLU A 83 -2.54 18.32 -8.02
C GLU A 83 -1.48 18.01 -6.95
N VAL A 84 -1.45 16.76 -6.48
CA VAL A 84 -0.45 16.32 -5.51
C VAL A 84 -0.23 14.81 -5.56
N ILE A 85 1.01 14.39 -5.34
CA ILE A 85 1.38 12.99 -5.07
C ILE A 85 1.81 12.91 -3.60
N ILE A 86 1.25 11.95 -2.86
CA ILE A 86 1.54 11.75 -1.45
C ILE A 86 1.87 10.27 -1.25
N TYR A 87 3.03 9.97 -0.68
CA TYR A 87 3.39 8.62 -0.27
C TYR A 87 3.01 8.43 1.20
N GLU A 88 2.52 7.24 1.54
CA GLU A 88 2.06 6.90 2.90
C GLU A 88 0.95 7.84 3.40
N ALA A 89 0.06 8.27 2.50
CA ALA A 89 -0.99 9.24 2.76
C ALA A 89 -1.96 8.70 3.82
N ALA A 90 -2.14 9.44 4.92
CA ALA A 90 -3.00 9.03 6.01
C ALA A 90 -4.43 9.55 5.84
N VAL A 91 -5.40 8.66 5.93
CA VAL A 91 -6.83 9.00 5.82
C VAL A 91 -7.59 8.30 6.93
N SER A 92 -8.57 8.99 7.50
CA SER A 92 -9.44 8.43 8.54
C SER A 92 -10.89 8.78 8.30
N PHE A 93 -11.77 7.83 8.62
CA PHE A 93 -13.21 8.04 8.66
C PHE A 93 -13.80 7.28 9.85
N GLY A 94 -14.44 7.99 10.79
CA GLY A 94 -14.91 7.40 12.04
C GLY A 94 -13.78 6.75 12.83
N ASN A 95 -13.88 5.44 13.08
CA ASN A 95 -12.85 4.64 13.73
C ASN A 95 -11.93 3.89 12.75
N PHE A 96 -12.01 4.17 11.45
CA PHE A 96 -11.10 3.60 10.44
C PHE A 96 -9.90 4.53 10.21
N PHE A 97 -8.73 3.93 10.03
CA PHE A 97 -7.50 4.64 9.69
C PHE A 97 -6.71 3.82 8.68
N ILE A 98 -6.30 4.47 7.59
CA ILE A 98 -5.50 3.84 6.53
C ILE A 98 -4.26 4.69 6.25
N ARG A 99 -3.25 4.02 5.68
CA ARG A 99 -2.11 4.66 5.01
C ARG A 99 -2.07 4.10 3.61
N ALA A 100 -2.42 4.93 2.63
CA ALA A 100 -2.31 4.59 1.23
C ALA A 100 -0.84 4.66 0.83
N ASP A 101 -0.32 3.59 0.23
CA ASP A 101 1.10 3.53 -0.17
C ASP A 101 1.43 4.71 -1.10
N ILE A 102 0.60 4.96 -2.12
CA ILE A 102 0.67 6.13 -2.98
C ILE A 102 -0.74 6.68 -3.25
N LEU A 103 -0.91 7.98 -3.04
CA LEU A 103 -2.10 8.75 -3.40
C LEU A 103 -1.72 9.76 -4.48
N VAL A 104 -2.44 9.76 -5.61
CA VAL A 104 -2.28 10.75 -6.68
C VAL A 104 -3.59 11.50 -6.85
N LYS A 105 -3.60 12.80 -6.56
CA LYS A 105 -4.77 13.68 -6.74
C LYS A 105 -4.59 14.58 -7.96
N LYS A 106 -5.64 14.71 -8.76
CA LYS A 106 -5.77 15.68 -9.86
C LYS A 106 -7.19 16.26 -9.85
N GLY A 107 -7.34 17.51 -9.44
CA GLY A 107 -8.65 18.13 -9.22
C GLY A 107 -9.49 17.30 -8.24
N SER A 108 -10.70 16.93 -8.63
CA SER A 108 -11.61 16.10 -7.84
C SER A 108 -11.38 14.59 -7.97
N PHE A 109 -10.37 14.15 -8.73
CA PHE A 109 -10.05 12.74 -8.91
C PHE A 109 -8.86 12.33 -8.04
N ILE A 110 -8.99 11.21 -7.32
CA ILE A 110 -7.93 10.64 -6.51
C ILE A 110 -7.71 9.18 -6.90
N GLU A 111 -6.49 8.85 -7.31
CA GLU A 111 -6.03 7.47 -7.44
C GLU A 111 -5.41 7.00 -6.12
N LEU A 112 -6.02 5.97 -5.55
CA LEU A 112 -5.44 5.13 -4.50
C LEU A 112 -4.63 4.02 -5.17
N ILE A 113 -3.34 3.94 -4.86
CA ILE A 113 -2.44 2.92 -5.40
C ILE A 113 -1.84 2.15 -4.24
N GLU A 114 -2.23 0.88 -4.15
CA GLU A 114 -1.74 -0.09 -3.17
C GLU A 114 -0.67 -0.98 -3.80
N VAL A 115 0.52 -1.02 -3.22
CA VAL A 115 1.71 -1.65 -3.77
C VAL A 115 1.94 -3.03 -3.13
N LYS A 116 2.15 -4.05 -3.96
CA LYS A 116 2.39 -5.43 -3.51
C LYS A 116 3.62 -6.03 -4.17
N ALA A 117 4.46 -6.69 -3.38
CA ALA A 117 5.56 -7.51 -3.88
C ALA A 117 5.11 -8.84 -4.53
N LYS A 118 3.80 -9.11 -4.56
CA LYS A 118 3.24 -10.30 -5.21
C LYS A 118 3.42 -10.19 -6.73
N SER A 119 3.89 -11.28 -7.34
CA SER A 119 4.03 -11.35 -8.79
C SER A 119 2.66 -11.40 -9.50
N PHE A 120 2.57 -10.67 -10.60
CA PHE A 120 1.40 -10.57 -11.48
C PHE A 120 1.82 -10.85 -12.92
N ASP A 121 0.93 -11.48 -13.71
CA ASP A 121 1.18 -11.85 -15.11
C ASP A 121 0.89 -10.73 -16.10
N GLY A 122 0.33 -9.60 -15.64
CA GLY A 122 0.07 -8.44 -16.47
C GLY A 122 -1.24 -8.51 -17.26
N ASN A 123 -2.11 -9.49 -16.99
CA ASN A 123 -3.36 -9.71 -17.72
C ASN A 123 -4.50 -8.71 -17.38
N GLY A 124 -4.15 -7.49 -16.92
CA GLY A 124 -5.13 -6.48 -16.52
C GLY A 124 -6.11 -6.97 -15.44
N GLU A 125 -7.28 -6.36 -15.36
CA GLU A 125 -8.27 -6.67 -14.31
C GLU A 125 -8.77 -8.13 -14.37
N GLU A 126 -8.80 -8.75 -15.56
CA GLU A 126 -9.21 -10.15 -15.75
C GLU A 126 -8.32 -11.14 -15.00
N GLY A 127 -7.05 -10.78 -14.75
CA GLY A 127 -6.11 -11.58 -13.97
C GLY A 127 -6.52 -11.79 -12.51
N PHE A 128 -7.52 -11.06 -12.02
CA PHE A 128 -8.07 -11.22 -10.67
C PHE A 128 -9.32 -12.10 -10.60
N LEU A 129 -9.89 -12.48 -11.73
CA LEU A 129 -11.19 -13.14 -11.80
C LEU A 129 -11.06 -14.62 -12.17
N ASN A 130 -11.93 -15.45 -11.62
CA ASN A 130 -12.18 -16.80 -12.09
C ASN A 130 -13.04 -16.74 -13.38
N LYS A 131 -13.10 -17.86 -14.13
CA LYS A 131 -13.92 -17.96 -15.36
C LYS A 131 -15.41 -17.65 -15.15
N ASN A 132 -15.92 -17.76 -13.93
CA ASN A 132 -17.29 -17.45 -13.56
C ASN A 132 -17.51 -15.99 -13.11
N GLY A 133 -16.48 -15.12 -13.21
CA GLY A 133 -16.53 -13.72 -12.80
C GLY A 133 -16.33 -13.47 -11.30
N SER A 134 -16.20 -14.51 -10.46
CA SER A 134 -15.89 -14.35 -9.04
C SER A 134 -14.42 -14.00 -8.83
N ILE A 135 -14.10 -13.31 -7.72
CA ILE A 135 -12.71 -13.02 -7.34
C ILE A 135 -11.93 -14.32 -7.12
N SER A 136 -10.74 -14.40 -7.70
CA SER A 136 -9.78 -15.47 -7.44
C SER A 136 -9.35 -15.46 -5.98
N SER A 137 -9.40 -16.61 -5.32
CA SER A 137 -9.04 -16.75 -3.90
C SER A 137 -7.60 -16.30 -3.61
N SER A 138 -6.71 -16.44 -4.58
CA SER A 138 -5.32 -16.00 -4.47
C SER A 138 -5.16 -14.48 -4.41
N TRP A 139 -6.15 -13.72 -4.88
CA TRP A 139 -6.16 -12.26 -4.91
C TRP A 139 -7.09 -11.62 -3.88
N GLN A 140 -8.04 -12.40 -3.35
CA GLN A 140 -9.08 -11.95 -2.45
C GLN A 140 -8.55 -11.12 -1.27
N GLU A 141 -7.49 -11.55 -0.58
CA GLU A 141 -6.93 -10.79 0.55
C GLU A 141 -6.37 -9.42 0.14
N TYR A 142 -5.75 -9.33 -1.04
CA TYR A 142 -5.17 -8.09 -1.57
C TYR A 142 -6.26 -7.14 -2.09
N LEU A 143 -7.34 -7.69 -2.62
CA LEU A 143 -8.48 -6.90 -3.07
C LEU A 143 -9.32 -6.39 -1.90
N TYR A 144 -9.56 -7.18 -0.86
CA TYR A 144 -10.20 -6.69 0.37
C TYR A 144 -9.41 -5.55 1.02
N ASP A 145 -8.09 -5.62 0.95
CA ASP A 145 -7.19 -4.60 1.46
C ASP A 145 -7.40 -3.24 0.77
N VAL A 146 -7.28 -3.21 -0.56
CA VAL A 146 -7.47 -1.97 -1.33
C VAL A 146 -8.94 -1.52 -1.35
N ALA A 147 -9.91 -2.44 -1.33
CA ALA A 147 -11.33 -2.10 -1.23
C ALA A 147 -11.68 -1.44 0.11
N PHE A 148 -11.14 -1.95 1.22
CA PHE A 148 -11.28 -1.30 2.54
C PHE A 148 -10.72 0.12 2.52
N GLN A 149 -9.55 0.31 1.90
CA GLN A 149 -8.95 1.63 1.80
C GLN A 149 -9.77 2.58 0.91
N LYS A 150 -10.23 2.10 -0.25
CA LYS A 150 -11.14 2.84 -1.13
C LYS A 150 -12.39 3.30 -0.37
N PHE A 151 -13.04 2.39 0.36
CA PHE A 151 -14.20 2.71 1.20
C PHE A 151 -13.90 3.83 2.20
N VAL A 152 -12.77 3.75 2.93
CA VAL A 152 -12.40 4.81 3.90
C VAL A 152 -12.20 6.15 3.21
N MET A 153 -11.56 6.16 2.04
CA MET A 153 -11.33 7.39 1.26
C MET A 153 -12.62 7.98 0.70
N GLU A 154 -13.51 7.16 0.13
CA GLU A 154 -14.81 7.62 -0.38
C GLU A 154 -15.68 8.23 0.73
N LYS A 155 -15.58 7.72 1.96
CA LYS A 155 -16.28 8.29 3.10
C LYS A 155 -15.61 9.55 3.66
N ALA A 156 -14.29 9.62 3.61
CA ALA A 156 -13.53 10.79 4.08
C ALA A 156 -13.61 11.97 3.10
N PHE A 157 -13.74 11.69 1.80
CA PHE A 157 -13.68 12.68 0.70
C PHE A 157 -14.88 12.54 -0.25
N PRO A 158 -16.11 12.79 0.22
CA PRO A 158 -17.34 12.56 -0.56
C PRO A 158 -17.43 13.42 -1.85
N GLU A 159 -16.68 14.51 -1.93
CA GLU A 159 -16.58 15.38 -3.09
C GLU A 159 -15.55 14.91 -4.15
N HIS A 160 -14.77 13.87 -3.83
CA HIS A 160 -13.78 13.31 -4.74
C HIS A 160 -14.24 11.97 -5.33
N THR A 161 -13.89 11.74 -6.59
CA THR A 161 -13.99 10.43 -7.22
C THR A 161 -12.73 9.63 -6.88
N ILE A 162 -12.90 8.51 -6.17
CA ILE A 162 -11.79 7.64 -5.76
C ILE A 162 -11.69 6.45 -6.71
N SER A 163 -10.51 6.24 -7.27
CA SER A 163 -10.19 5.07 -8.09
C SER A 163 -9.10 4.22 -7.43
N ALA A 164 -9.38 2.93 -7.26
CA ALA A 164 -8.47 1.98 -6.64
C ALA A 164 -7.62 1.25 -7.68
N ASN A 165 -6.32 1.13 -7.37
CA ASN A 165 -5.34 0.44 -8.18
C ASN A 165 -4.49 -0.48 -7.32
N LEU A 166 -4.16 -1.66 -7.85
CA LEU A 166 -3.09 -2.51 -7.34
C LEU A 166 -1.86 -2.35 -8.22
N MET A 167 -0.71 -2.08 -7.61
CA MET A 167 0.59 -2.05 -8.28
C MET A 167 1.43 -3.25 -7.84
N MET A 168 1.84 -4.09 -8.78
CA MET A 168 2.44 -5.40 -8.48
C MET A 168 3.67 -5.67 -9.35
N VAL A 169 4.52 -6.60 -8.91
CA VAL A 169 5.69 -7.03 -9.67
C VAL A 169 5.24 -7.76 -10.94
N ASN A 170 5.52 -7.19 -12.11
CA ASN A 170 5.20 -7.83 -13.38
C ASN A 170 6.26 -8.89 -13.69
N LYS A 171 5.89 -10.17 -13.60
CA LYS A 171 6.83 -11.27 -13.84
C LYS A 171 7.25 -11.41 -15.31
N ASN A 172 6.55 -10.76 -16.22
CA ASN A 172 6.84 -10.74 -17.65
C ASN A 172 7.63 -9.48 -18.05
N ALA A 173 7.84 -8.52 -17.14
CA ALA A 173 8.62 -7.33 -17.42
C ALA A 173 10.12 -7.66 -17.45
N ILE A 174 10.82 -7.10 -18.42
CA ILE A 174 12.28 -7.18 -18.52
C ILE A 174 12.85 -6.01 -17.72
N CYS A 175 13.76 -6.32 -16.80
CA CYS A 175 14.46 -5.28 -16.04
C CYS A 175 15.39 -4.49 -16.99
N PRO A 176 15.32 -3.15 -17.01
CA PRO A 176 16.10 -2.35 -17.97
C PRO A 176 17.61 -2.36 -17.71
N THR A 177 18.01 -2.70 -16.48
CA THR A 177 19.40 -2.74 -16.03
C THR A 177 19.64 -3.91 -15.08
N ASP A 178 20.89 -4.35 -14.99
CA ASP A 178 21.30 -5.37 -14.02
C ASP A 178 21.33 -4.81 -12.59
N GLY A 179 20.96 -5.65 -11.62
CA GLY A 179 21.14 -5.34 -10.20
C GLY A 179 20.24 -4.23 -9.65
N LEU A 180 19.11 -3.92 -10.32
CA LEU A 180 18.15 -2.90 -9.85
C LEU A 180 17.74 -3.13 -8.38
N ASN A 181 17.47 -4.38 -8.00
CA ASN A 181 17.13 -4.76 -6.63
C ASN A 181 18.23 -4.41 -5.61
N GLN A 182 19.50 -4.40 -6.02
CA GLN A 182 20.64 -4.03 -5.16
C GLN A 182 20.75 -2.52 -4.93
N LYS A 183 20.03 -1.71 -5.73
CA LYS A 183 19.96 -0.26 -5.58
C LYS A 183 18.95 0.18 -4.51
N PHE A 184 18.11 -0.74 -4.02
CA PHE A 184 17.16 -0.51 -2.93
C PHE A 184 17.55 -1.37 -1.73
N LYS A 185 18.45 -0.89 -0.86
CA LYS A 185 19.01 -1.70 0.22
C LYS A 185 18.22 -1.53 1.50
N ILE A 186 17.82 -2.63 2.12
CA ILE A 186 17.11 -2.59 3.39
C ILE A 186 18.10 -2.27 4.50
N ILE A 187 17.80 -1.23 5.27
CA ILE A 187 18.54 -0.82 6.44
C ILE A 187 17.63 -0.84 7.67
N LYS A 188 18.22 -0.83 8.86
CA LYS A 188 17.51 -0.58 10.11
C LYS A 188 18.02 0.72 10.71
N ASP A 189 17.09 1.56 11.17
CA ASP A 189 17.45 2.75 11.92
C ASP A 189 17.89 2.41 13.36
N LYS A 190 18.28 3.45 14.12
CA LYS A 190 18.73 3.31 15.52
C LYS A 190 17.66 2.75 16.46
N THR A 191 16.39 2.76 16.06
CA THR A 191 15.25 2.22 16.82
C THR A 191 14.88 0.80 16.40
N GLY A 192 15.60 0.23 15.42
CA GLY A 192 15.34 -1.09 14.86
C GLY A 192 14.27 -1.11 13.77
N ARG A 193 13.74 0.04 13.37
CA ARG A 193 12.75 0.16 12.28
C ARG A 193 13.43 -0.03 10.93
N LYS A 194 12.81 -0.83 10.07
CA LYS A 194 13.29 -1.05 8.69
C LYS A 194 13.00 0.18 7.82
N ASP A 195 13.95 0.51 6.96
CA ASP A 195 13.86 1.56 5.95
C ASP A 195 14.64 1.11 4.69
N VAL A 196 14.50 1.83 3.58
CA VAL A 196 15.23 1.54 2.34
C VAL A 196 16.23 2.65 2.05
N LEU A 197 17.51 2.28 2.05
CA LEU A 197 18.58 3.12 1.54
C LEU A 197 18.68 2.94 0.02
N VAL A 198 18.32 3.99 -0.71
CA VAL A 198 18.45 4.02 -2.16
C VAL A 198 19.87 4.41 -2.56
N SER A 199 20.45 3.65 -3.49
CA SER A 199 21.79 3.89 -4.01
C SER A 199 21.86 5.22 -4.77
N LYS A 200 22.99 5.94 -4.63
CA LYS A 200 23.28 7.15 -5.41
C LYS A 200 23.44 6.87 -6.90
N ASP A 201 23.70 5.61 -7.27
CA ASP A 201 23.86 5.15 -8.65
C ASP A 201 22.52 4.75 -9.30
N LEU A 202 21.38 5.02 -8.65
CA LEU A 202 20.07 4.90 -9.29
C LEU A 202 19.93 5.99 -10.34
N SER A 203 19.70 5.58 -11.58
CA SER A 203 19.68 6.42 -12.77
C SER A 203 18.33 6.35 -13.48
N GLU A 204 18.08 7.25 -14.43
CA GLU A 204 16.85 7.22 -15.22
C GLU A 204 16.73 5.95 -16.07
N LYS A 205 17.87 5.40 -16.53
CA LYS A 205 17.90 4.12 -17.27
C LYS A 205 17.34 2.96 -16.45
N ASP A 206 17.54 2.97 -15.13
CA ASP A 206 16.99 1.96 -14.23
C ASP A 206 15.47 2.00 -14.12
N LEU A 207 14.88 3.16 -14.43
CA LEU A 207 13.45 3.44 -14.29
C LEU A 207 12.74 3.58 -15.64
N GLU A 208 13.48 3.49 -16.76
CA GLU A 208 12.97 3.72 -18.12
C GLU A 208 11.87 2.74 -18.51
N SER A 209 12.01 1.47 -18.10
CA SER A 209 10.99 0.43 -18.28
C SER A 209 10.45 -0.01 -16.91
N PRO A 210 9.22 0.39 -16.55
CA PRO A 210 8.63 -0.03 -15.28
C PRO A 210 8.49 -1.54 -15.16
N ILE A 211 9.03 -2.12 -14.09
CA ILE A 211 8.88 -3.56 -13.77
C ILE A 211 7.68 -3.83 -12.85
N LEU A 212 6.97 -2.78 -12.48
CA LEU A 212 5.73 -2.85 -11.70
C LEU A 212 4.55 -2.50 -12.61
N SER A 213 3.51 -3.34 -12.59
CA SER A 213 2.26 -3.11 -13.32
C SER A 213 1.22 -2.52 -12.38
N LYS A 214 0.71 -1.33 -12.71
CA LYS A 214 -0.48 -0.74 -12.09
C LYS A 214 -1.73 -1.22 -12.83
N VAL A 215 -2.66 -1.81 -12.10
CA VAL A 215 -3.94 -2.30 -12.63
C VAL A 215 -5.06 -1.66 -11.84
N ASN A 216 -6.01 -1.03 -12.54
CA ASN A 216 -7.25 -0.56 -11.95
C ASN A 216 -8.08 -1.76 -11.48
N VAL A 217 -8.59 -1.68 -10.26
CA VAL A 217 -9.35 -2.76 -9.61
C VAL A 217 -10.70 -2.28 -9.12
N ASP A 218 -11.24 -1.22 -9.72
CA ASP A 218 -12.50 -0.65 -9.27
C ASP A 218 -13.65 -1.65 -9.40
N LYS A 219 -13.76 -2.40 -10.50
CA LYS A 219 -14.82 -3.42 -10.63
C LYS A 219 -14.63 -4.56 -9.65
N CYS A 220 -13.38 -4.94 -9.38
CA CYS A 220 -13.09 -5.94 -8.35
C CYS A 220 -13.51 -5.45 -6.95
N CYS A 221 -13.36 -4.16 -6.65
CA CYS A 221 -13.86 -3.58 -5.41
C CYS A 221 -15.39 -3.57 -5.36
N ASP A 222 -16.05 -3.28 -6.48
CA ASP A 222 -17.52 -3.23 -6.56
C ASP A 222 -18.19 -4.62 -6.39
N ILE A 223 -17.45 -5.71 -6.62
CA ILE A 223 -17.90 -7.10 -6.41
C ILE A 223 -17.88 -7.49 -4.91
N LEU A 224 -17.04 -6.85 -4.09
CA LEU A 224 -16.75 -7.23 -2.69
C LEU A 224 -17.68 -6.55 -1.69
#